data_AF-A0A1S8MNX0-F1
#
_entry.id   AF-A0A1S8MNX0-F1
#
_cell.length_a   1.000
_cell.length_b   1.000
_cell.length_c   1.000
_cell.angle_alpha   90.00
_cell.angle_beta   90.00
_cell.angle_gamma   90.00
#
_symmetry.space_group_name_H-M   'P 1'
#
loop_
_entity.id
_entity.type
_entity.pdbx_description
1 polymer ?
#
loop_
_entity_poly.entity_id
_entity_poly.type
_entity_poly.pdbx_seq_one_letter_code
_entity_poly.pdbx_strand_id
1 'polypeptide(L)'
;MKKKFKIFIAACMAVSLLAGCGEKAKTKQPAESRINGNYYTFTGEEFKNYFNEAIGSSGSKINEFIGKKLESDNKYVGVKSTEEDDRYLYIEHVDKNMIMAKSQKENGQLLEVSIDYGDGEVTNKGSFSEIKYTKDEIKALKKYASAIFDVCEPNVETKQFEEFFDKCFAGNSIITTEEKEIGDLKITLESREKIEMTFVPKTQKLK
;
A
#
# COMPACT_ATOMS: atom_id res chain seq x y z
N MET A 1 -56.16 -0.72 -4.67
CA MET A 1 -54.82 -1.35 -4.61
C MET A 1 -54.14 -1.07 -3.26
N LYS A 2 -54.63 -1.69 -2.18
CA LYS A 2 -54.21 -1.37 -0.81
C LYS A 2 -54.28 -2.65 0.01
N LYS A 3 -53.12 -3.25 0.33
CA LYS A 3 -52.83 -4.29 1.35
C LYS A 3 -51.69 -5.24 0.95
N LYS A 4 -51.50 -5.52 -0.34
CA LYS A 4 -50.43 -6.45 -0.82
C LYS A 4 -49.05 -5.80 -0.98
N PHE A 5 -48.96 -4.48 -1.07
CA PHE A 5 -47.70 -3.75 -1.31
C PHE A 5 -46.82 -3.53 -0.07
N LYS A 6 -47.37 -3.73 1.15
CA LYS A 6 -46.64 -3.49 2.40
C LYS A 6 -45.74 -4.68 2.81
N ILE A 7 -46.04 -5.88 2.34
CA ILE A 7 -45.28 -7.09 2.69
C ILE A 7 -43.96 -7.17 1.89
N PHE A 8 -43.95 -6.64 0.66
CA PHE A 8 -42.76 -6.69 -0.20
C PHE A 8 -41.60 -5.83 0.32
N ILE A 9 -41.91 -4.65 0.89
CA ILE A 9 -40.89 -3.74 1.44
C ILE A 9 -40.32 -4.28 2.77
N ALA A 10 -41.15 -4.93 3.59
CA ALA A 10 -40.68 -5.54 4.84
C ALA A 10 -39.75 -6.75 4.61
N ALA A 11 -39.99 -7.54 3.55
CA ALA A 11 -39.11 -8.63 3.15
C ALA A 11 -37.75 -8.12 2.64
N CYS A 12 -37.71 -7.03 1.88
CA CYS A 12 -36.45 -6.41 1.41
C CYS A 12 -35.67 -5.73 2.56
N MET A 13 -36.35 -5.18 3.57
CA MET A 13 -35.69 -4.64 4.78
C MET A 13 -35.17 -5.75 5.72
N ALA A 14 -35.84 -6.90 5.80
CA ALA A 14 -35.37 -8.03 6.58
C ALA A 14 -34.15 -8.73 5.94
N VAL A 15 -34.05 -8.74 4.60
CA VAL A 15 -32.87 -9.27 3.90
C VAL A 15 -31.66 -8.34 4.06
N SER A 16 -31.85 -7.02 4.13
CA SER A 16 -30.76 -6.08 4.45
C SER A 16 -30.34 -6.11 5.93
N LEU A 17 -31.18 -6.60 6.84
CA LEU A 17 -30.82 -6.83 8.25
C LEU A 17 -30.17 -8.19 8.52
N LEU A 18 -30.43 -9.22 7.69
CA LEU A 18 -29.87 -10.57 7.86
C LEU A 18 -28.67 -10.89 6.95
N ALA A 19 -28.44 -10.11 5.88
CA ALA A 19 -27.16 -10.12 5.15
C ALA A 19 -26.03 -9.35 5.88
N GLY A 20 -26.34 -8.71 7.01
CA GLY A 20 -25.41 -7.95 7.85
C GLY A 20 -24.77 -8.75 9.00
N CYS A 21 -24.87 -10.09 8.98
CA CYS A 21 -24.10 -10.98 9.87
C CYS A 21 -23.04 -11.78 9.08
N GLY A 22 -22.50 -11.20 8.01
CA GLY A 22 -21.20 -11.64 7.48
C GLY A 22 -20.15 -11.07 8.42
N GLU A 23 -19.45 -11.96 9.13
CA GLU A 23 -18.28 -11.70 9.98
C GLU A 23 -18.34 -10.36 10.70
N LYS A 24 -18.73 -10.36 11.98
CA LYS A 24 -18.32 -9.27 12.90
C LYS A 24 -16.91 -8.91 12.49
N ALA A 25 -16.75 -7.70 11.93
CA ALA A 25 -15.44 -7.14 11.66
C ALA A 25 -14.69 -7.42 12.94
N LYS A 26 -13.74 -8.37 12.90
CA LYS A 26 -12.86 -8.62 14.01
C LYS A 26 -12.33 -7.23 14.23
N THR A 27 -12.80 -6.58 15.29
CA THR A 27 -12.27 -5.31 15.73
C THR A 27 -10.84 -5.72 15.96
N LYS A 28 -9.96 -5.43 14.97
CA LYS A 28 -8.58 -5.90 14.98
C LYS A 28 -8.13 -5.40 16.34
N GLN A 29 -7.93 -6.32 17.29
CA GLN A 29 -7.31 -5.90 18.54
C GLN A 29 -6.06 -5.16 18.10
N PRO A 30 -5.79 -3.95 18.63
CA PRO A 30 -4.70 -3.13 18.12
C PRO A 30 -3.45 -4.01 18.11
N ALA A 31 -3.01 -4.36 16.89
CA ALA A 31 -1.84 -5.19 16.72
C ALA A 31 -0.65 -4.30 17.04
N GLU A 32 0.42 -4.83 17.61
CA GLU A 32 1.58 -3.99 17.90
C GLU A 32 2.02 -3.24 16.64
N SER A 33 2.31 -1.94 16.80
CA SER A 33 2.75 -1.12 15.69
C SER A 33 3.95 -1.81 15.04
N ARG A 34 3.90 -1.92 13.72
CA ARG A 34 4.93 -2.58 12.94
C ARG A 34 6.06 -1.65 12.54
N ILE A 35 6.17 -0.54 13.27
CA ILE A 35 7.10 0.55 13.05
C ILE A 35 7.80 0.85 14.39
N ASN A 36 9.13 0.92 14.38
CA ASN A 36 9.94 1.27 15.54
C ASN A 36 11.13 2.14 15.12
N GLY A 37 11.06 3.44 15.41
CA GLY A 37 12.01 4.40 14.89
C GLY A 37 12.06 4.29 13.36
N ASN A 38 13.25 4.43 12.77
CA ASN A 38 13.43 4.49 11.30
C ASN A 38 13.25 3.15 10.56
N TYR A 39 12.68 2.15 11.21
CA TYR A 39 12.57 0.79 10.70
C TYR A 39 11.16 0.26 10.88
N TYR A 40 10.70 -0.49 9.89
CA TYR A 40 9.65 -1.46 10.06
C TYR A 40 10.17 -2.61 10.91
N THR A 41 9.38 -3.09 11.86
CA THR A 41 9.80 -4.13 12.80
C THR A 41 9.78 -5.54 12.21
N PHE A 42 9.26 -5.69 10.99
CA PHE A 42 9.11 -6.94 10.27
C PHE A 42 10.11 -7.09 9.11
N THR A 43 10.36 -8.34 8.76
CA THR A 43 11.21 -8.78 7.65
C THR A 43 10.44 -8.86 6.33
N GLY A 44 11.13 -9.07 5.21
CA GLY A 44 10.49 -9.29 3.91
C GLY A 44 9.56 -10.52 3.87
N GLU A 45 9.93 -11.60 4.55
CA GLU A 45 9.07 -12.79 4.63
C GLU A 45 7.80 -12.53 5.45
N GLU A 46 7.92 -11.82 6.56
CA GLU A 46 6.77 -11.39 7.35
C GLU A 46 5.88 -10.42 6.57
N PHE A 47 6.46 -9.47 5.83
CA PHE A 47 5.71 -8.58 4.94
C PHE A 47 4.89 -9.37 3.93
N LYS A 48 5.49 -10.35 3.25
CA LYS A 48 4.78 -11.25 2.33
C LYS A 48 3.58 -11.90 3.01
N ASN A 49 3.78 -12.45 4.20
CA ASN A 49 2.73 -13.17 4.93
C ASN A 49 1.59 -12.22 5.33
N TYR A 50 1.90 -11.06 5.90
CA TYR A 50 0.89 -10.08 6.29
C TYR A 50 0.17 -9.46 5.09
N PHE A 51 0.88 -9.19 3.99
CA PHE A 51 0.28 -8.69 2.75
C PHE A 51 -0.69 -9.72 2.15
N ASN A 52 -0.28 -10.99 2.08
CA ASN A 52 -1.10 -12.07 1.56
C ASN A 52 -2.33 -12.37 2.44
N GLU A 53 -2.24 -12.08 3.74
CA GLU A 53 -3.39 -12.08 4.65
C GLU A 53 -4.31 -10.88 4.37
N ALA A 54 -3.75 -9.67 4.29
CA ALA A 54 -4.50 -8.43 4.08
C ALA A 54 -5.23 -8.39 2.71
N ILE A 55 -4.61 -8.92 1.65
CA ILE A 55 -5.22 -8.95 0.31
C ILE A 55 -6.35 -9.99 0.19
N GLY A 56 -6.36 -10.98 1.08
CA GLY A 56 -7.34 -12.06 1.14
C GLY A 56 -7.30 -13.02 -0.05
N SER A 57 -8.41 -13.72 -0.28
CA SER A 57 -8.54 -14.76 -1.32
C SER A 57 -8.79 -14.20 -2.73
N SER A 58 -9.05 -12.90 -2.86
CA SER A 58 -9.53 -12.28 -4.11
C SER A 58 -8.49 -11.41 -4.81
N GLY A 59 -7.25 -11.35 -4.32
CA GLY A 59 -6.16 -10.61 -4.96
C GLY A 59 -4.96 -11.50 -5.23
N SER A 60 -4.11 -11.05 -6.15
CA SER A 60 -2.83 -11.72 -6.43
C SER A 60 -1.93 -11.61 -5.20
N LYS A 61 -1.23 -12.70 -4.91
CA LYS A 61 -0.37 -12.84 -3.74
C LYS A 61 1.09 -12.68 -4.14
N ILE A 62 1.91 -12.22 -3.20
CA ILE A 62 3.36 -12.29 -3.29
C ILE A 62 3.76 -13.76 -3.16
N ASN A 63 4.51 -14.29 -4.13
CA ASN A 63 5.00 -15.67 -4.08
C ASN A 63 6.35 -15.71 -3.36
N GLU A 64 7.29 -14.90 -3.85
CA GLU A 64 8.64 -14.76 -3.29
C GLU A 64 8.90 -13.29 -2.96
N PHE A 65 9.53 -13.03 -1.82
CA PHE A 65 9.96 -11.68 -1.45
C PHE A 65 11.34 -11.78 -0.82
N ILE A 66 12.31 -12.10 -1.67
CA ILE A 66 13.68 -12.41 -1.27
C ILE A 66 14.55 -11.19 -1.55
N GLY A 67 15.21 -10.71 -0.50
CA GLY A 67 16.09 -9.55 -0.60
C GLY A 67 17.37 -9.90 -1.34
N LYS A 68 17.71 -9.12 -2.36
CA LYS A 68 19.00 -9.19 -3.03
C LYS A 68 19.85 -8.01 -2.62
N LYS A 69 21.12 -8.24 -2.28
CA LYS A 69 22.02 -7.13 -1.99
C LYS A 69 22.16 -6.25 -3.24
N LEU A 70 22.02 -4.94 -3.08
CA LEU A 70 22.37 -4.00 -4.13
C LEU A 70 23.89 -4.06 -4.30
N GLU A 71 24.36 -4.80 -5.31
CA GLU A 71 25.75 -4.70 -5.73
C GLU A 71 25.88 -3.40 -6.53
N SER A 72 26.55 -2.40 -5.95
CA SER A 72 26.96 -1.23 -6.72
C SER A 72 27.90 -1.69 -7.82
N ASP A 73 27.54 -1.38 -9.07
CA ASP A 73 28.37 -1.63 -10.25
C ASP A 73 29.55 -0.62 -10.25
N ASN A 74 30.39 -0.70 -9.21
CA ASN A 74 31.53 0.17 -8.96
C ASN A 74 32.67 -0.19 -9.92
N LYS A 75 32.49 0.15 -11.20
CA LYS A 75 33.56 0.09 -12.23
C LYS A 75 34.71 1.06 -11.97
N TYR A 76 34.65 1.86 -10.91
CA TYR A 76 35.70 2.81 -10.54
C TYR A 76 36.26 2.47 -9.16
N VAL A 77 37.44 1.85 -9.16
CA VAL A 77 38.24 1.57 -7.96
C VAL A 77 38.52 2.89 -7.23
N GLY A 78 37.92 3.07 -6.04
CA GLY A 78 38.22 4.21 -5.16
C GLY A 78 37.02 5.03 -4.67
N VAL A 79 35.79 4.75 -5.12
CA VAL A 79 34.58 5.40 -4.59
C VAL A 79 34.17 4.70 -3.29
N LYS A 80 34.07 5.43 -2.18
CA LYS A 80 33.55 4.90 -0.90
C LYS A 80 32.09 4.48 -1.11
N SER A 81 31.71 3.27 -0.69
CA SER A 81 30.30 2.87 -0.69
C SER A 81 29.48 3.87 0.14
N THR A 82 28.31 4.21 -0.37
CA THR A 82 27.31 5.00 0.34
C THR A 82 26.45 4.08 1.20
N GLU A 83 25.76 4.62 2.21
CA GLU A 83 24.82 3.84 3.05
C GLU A 83 23.66 3.21 2.27
N GLU A 84 23.43 3.62 1.01
CA GLU A 84 22.44 3.00 0.11
C GLU A 84 22.98 1.75 -0.60
N ASP A 85 24.29 1.68 -0.83
CA ASP A 85 24.97 0.56 -1.52
C ASP A 85 25.04 -0.73 -0.67
N ASP A 86 24.71 -0.66 0.62
CA ASP A 86 24.67 -1.82 1.51
C ASP A 86 23.26 -2.36 1.77
N ARG A 87 22.25 -1.81 1.08
CA ARG A 87 20.86 -2.22 1.27
C ARG A 87 20.50 -3.46 0.47
N TYR A 88 19.62 -4.26 1.03
CA TYR A 88 18.95 -5.36 0.34
C TYR A 88 17.66 -4.85 -0.25
N LEU A 89 17.46 -5.11 -1.53
CA LEU A 89 16.27 -4.74 -2.28
C LEU A 89 15.41 -5.99 -2.50
N TYR A 90 14.14 -5.88 -2.13
CA TYR A 90 13.12 -6.89 -2.34
C TYR A 90 12.23 -6.37 -3.45
N ILE A 91 12.06 -7.15 -4.52
CA ILE A 91 11.20 -6.81 -5.66
C ILE A 91 10.32 -8.01 -5.94
N GLU A 92 9.01 -7.80 -6.04
CA GLU A 92 8.09 -8.81 -6.55
C GLU A 92 7.05 -8.16 -7.46
N HIS A 93 6.70 -8.86 -8.54
CA HIS A 93 5.58 -8.49 -9.39
C HIS A 93 4.30 -9.16 -8.90
N VAL A 94 3.30 -8.35 -8.56
CA VAL A 94 1.96 -8.82 -8.18
C VAL A 94 0.97 -8.25 -9.17
N ASP A 95 0.40 -9.13 -10.00
CA ASP A 95 -0.39 -8.75 -11.17
C ASP A 95 0.44 -7.84 -12.09
N LYS A 96 0.05 -6.58 -12.28
CA LYS A 96 0.80 -5.59 -13.05
C LYS A 96 1.60 -4.62 -12.18
N ASN A 97 1.54 -4.74 -10.85
CA ASN A 97 2.23 -3.85 -9.94
C ASN A 97 3.58 -4.44 -9.54
N MET A 98 4.56 -3.59 -9.28
CA MET A 98 5.84 -3.98 -8.71
C MET A 98 5.90 -3.48 -7.27
N ILE A 99 5.99 -4.41 -6.31
CA ILE A 99 6.17 -4.08 -4.90
C ILE A 99 7.66 -4.12 -4.62
N MET A 100 8.18 -3.03 -4.05
CA MET A 100 9.58 -2.88 -3.68
C MET A 100 9.71 -2.64 -2.18
N ALA A 101 10.75 -3.20 -1.57
CA ALA A 101 11.12 -2.86 -0.20
C ALA A 101 12.65 -2.85 -0.02
N LYS A 102 13.13 -2.17 1.01
CA LYS A 102 14.57 -2.07 1.32
C LYS A 102 14.86 -2.50 2.76
N SER A 103 15.99 -3.15 3.02
CA SER A 103 16.52 -3.39 4.40
C SER A 103 18.03 -3.15 4.47
N GLN A 104 18.59 -2.94 5.66
CA GLN A 104 20.04 -2.76 5.85
C GLN A 104 20.85 -4.07 5.79
N LYS A 105 20.19 -5.22 6.01
CA LYS A 105 20.80 -6.55 6.06
C LYS A 105 19.87 -7.56 5.40
N GLU A 106 20.41 -8.69 4.96
CA GLU A 106 19.63 -9.78 4.38
C GLU A 106 18.58 -10.22 5.39
N ASN A 107 17.31 -10.30 4.96
CA ASN A 107 16.16 -10.64 5.80
C ASN A 107 16.03 -9.76 7.06
N GLY A 108 16.64 -8.58 7.06
CA GLY A 108 16.54 -7.62 8.15
C GLY A 108 15.21 -6.86 8.15
N GLN A 109 15.07 -6.03 9.18
CA GLN A 109 13.98 -5.06 9.30
C GLN A 109 13.93 -4.14 8.07
N LEU A 110 12.72 -3.95 7.53
CA LEU A 110 12.53 -3.09 6.36
C LEU A 110 12.65 -1.61 6.72
N LEU A 111 13.03 -0.79 5.74
CA LEU A 111 13.21 0.66 5.86
C LEU A 111 12.14 1.44 5.11
N GLU A 112 11.70 0.88 3.98
CA GLU A 112 10.84 1.52 3.00
C GLU A 112 10.06 0.41 2.30
N VAL A 113 8.80 0.70 1.98
CA VAL A 113 7.96 -0.12 1.10
C VAL A 113 7.32 0.80 0.08
N SER A 114 7.36 0.41 -1.19
CA SER A 114 6.73 1.14 -2.29
C SER A 114 6.04 0.19 -3.26
N ILE A 115 5.12 0.75 -4.03
CA ILE A 115 4.43 0.07 -5.11
C ILE A 115 4.45 0.96 -6.35
N ASP A 116 5.05 0.44 -7.40
CA ASP A 116 5.01 1.03 -8.74
C ASP A 116 3.84 0.39 -9.50
N TYR A 117 3.00 1.23 -10.10
CA TYR A 117 1.82 0.82 -10.84
C TYR A 117 2.19 0.58 -12.30
N GLY A 118 2.08 -0.67 -12.77
CA GLY A 118 2.38 -1.03 -14.16
C GLY A 118 1.14 -1.08 -15.07
N ASP A 119 0.07 -0.38 -14.72
CA ASP A 119 -1.18 -0.33 -15.49
C ASP A 119 -1.45 1.07 -16.06
N GLY A 120 -2.56 1.20 -16.79
CA GLY A 120 -3.04 2.49 -17.31
C GLY A 120 -2.54 2.86 -18.70
N GLU A 121 -3.32 3.68 -19.38
CA GLU A 121 -3.02 4.16 -20.73
C GLU A 121 -2.07 5.37 -20.65
N VAL A 122 -0.86 5.19 -21.16
CA VAL A 122 0.14 6.27 -21.26
C VAL A 122 -0.17 7.13 -22.48
N THR A 123 -0.55 8.38 -22.24
CA THR A 123 -0.70 9.40 -23.28
C THR A 123 0.51 10.32 -23.26
N ASN A 124 1.31 10.31 -24.33
CA ASN A 124 2.42 11.25 -24.48
C ASN A 124 1.93 12.61 -24.95
N LYS A 125 2.24 13.68 -24.20
CA LYS A 125 1.93 15.07 -24.52
C LYS A 125 3.24 15.88 -24.57
N GLY A 126 3.98 15.75 -25.68
CA GLY A 126 5.24 16.47 -25.86
C GLY A 126 6.31 15.99 -24.88
N SER A 127 6.71 16.82 -23.92
CA SER A 127 7.76 16.52 -22.95
C SER A 127 7.28 15.79 -21.69
N PHE A 128 5.99 15.41 -21.62
CA PHE A 128 5.41 14.73 -20.46
C PHE A 128 4.50 13.57 -20.88
N SER A 129 4.47 12.52 -20.06
CA SER A 129 3.53 11.39 -20.14
C SER A 129 2.42 11.56 -19.10
N GLU A 130 1.18 11.30 -19.49
CA GLU A 130 0.03 11.24 -18.59
C GLU A 130 -0.47 9.80 -18.55
N ILE A 131 -0.55 9.18 -17.37
CA ILE A 131 -1.16 7.86 -17.21
C ILE A 131 -2.64 8.00 -16.84
N LYS A 132 -3.49 7.34 -17.61
CA LYS A 132 -4.94 7.26 -17.35
C LYS A 132 -5.34 5.87 -16.93
N TYR A 133 -6.00 5.79 -15.78
CA TYR A 133 -6.55 4.55 -15.26
C TYR A 133 -8.07 4.52 -15.41
N THR A 134 -8.60 3.35 -15.73
CA THR A 134 -10.02 3.00 -15.62
C THR A 134 -10.43 2.89 -14.16
N LYS A 135 -11.74 2.92 -13.89
CA LYS A 135 -12.26 2.77 -12.52
C LYS A 135 -11.89 1.44 -11.87
N ASP A 136 -11.84 0.37 -12.65
CA ASP A 136 -11.52 -0.96 -12.14
C ASP A 136 -10.02 -1.08 -11.83
N GLU A 137 -9.16 -0.46 -12.64
CA GLU A 137 -7.71 -0.34 -12.34
C GLU A 137 -7.49 0.46 -11.06
N ILE A 138 -8.11 1.65 -10.93
CA ILE A 138 -8.01 2.47 -9.69
C ILE A 138 -8.46 1.66 -8.46
N LYS A 139 -9.53 0.87 -8.59
CA LYS A 139 -10.01 0.00 -7.50
C LYS A 139 -9.01 -1.10 -7.15
N ALA A 140 -8.36 -1.70 -8.15
CA ALA A 140 -7.32 -2.70 -7.93
C ALA A 140 -6.08 -2.08 -7.26
N LEU A 141 -5.61 -0.94 -7.76
CA LEU A 141 -4.50 -0.19 -7.17
C LEU A 141 -4.76 0.17 -5.71
N LYS A 142 -5.95 0.73 -5.43
CA LYS A 142 -6.39 1.06 -4.07
C LYS A 142 -6.33 -0.16 -3.16
N LYS A 143 -6.80 -1.32 -3.64
CA LYS A 143 -6.79 -2.56 -2.86
C LYS A 143 -5.37 -2.97 -2.46
N TYR A 144 -4.42 -2.97 -3.40
CA TYR A 144 -3.03 -3.32 -3.10
C TYR A 144 -2.35 -2.30 -2.20
N ALA A 145 -2.55 -1.01 -2.45
CA ALA A 145 -1.97 0.04 -1.62
C ALA A 145 -2.58 0.05 -0.20
N SER A 146 -3.89 -0.20 -0.06
CA SER A 146 -4.54 -0.38 1.25
C SER A 146 -3.98 -1.59 1.99
N ALA A 147 -3.70 -2.69 1.29
CA ALA A 147 -3.09 -3.86 1.92
C ALA A 147 -1.68 -3.55 2.44
N ILE A 148 -0.84 -2.83 1.69
CA ILE A 148 0.47 -2.38 2.16
C ILE A 148 0.32 -1.47 3.38
N PHE A 149 -0.60 -0.50 3.33
CA PHE A 149 -0.88 0.39 4.46
C PHE A 149 -1.27 -0.41 5.72
N ASP A 150 -2.16 -1.39 5.61
CA ASP A 150 -2.60 -2.24 6.72
C ASP A 150 -1.47 -3.07 7.34
N VAL A 151 -0.49 -3.48 6.54
CA VAL A 151 0.69 -4.20 7.03
C VAL A 151 1.56 -3.24 7.83
N CYS A 152 1.86 -2.07 7.26
CA CYS A 152 2.78 -1.08 7.81
C CYS A 152 2.21 -0.34 9.02
N GLU A 153 0.93 0.01 9.01
CA GLU A 153 0.25 0.80 10.04
C GLU A 153 -1.02 0.08 10.53
N PRO A 154 -0.88 -1.02 11.28
CA PRO A 154 -2.01 -1.85 11.69
C PRO A 154 -2.91 -1.20 12.75
N ASN A 155 -2.48 -0.08 13.34
CA ASN A 155 -3.19 0.62 14.40
C ASN A 155 -4.01 1.82 13.93
N VAL A 156 -3.90 2.22 12.66
CA VAL A 156 -4.70 3.29 12.08
C VAL A 156 -5.72 2.70 11.13
N GLU A 157 -6.95 3.23 11.17
CA GLU A 157 -7.97 2.84 10.21
C GLU A 157 -7.53 3.18 8.78
N THR A 158 -7.50 2.16 7.92
CA THR A 158 -7.21 2.23 6.48
C THR A 158 -8.04 3.30 5.77
N LYS A 159 -9.23 3.61 6.30
CA LYS A 159 -10.14 4.61 5.73
C LYS A 159 -9.46 5.97 5.51
N GLN A 160 -8.57 6.41 6.40
CA GLN A 160 -7.87 7.68 6.22
C GLN A 160 -6.92 7.68 5.02
N PHE A 161 -6.28 6.53 4.78
CA PHE A 161 -5.45 6.28 3.61
C PHE A 161 -6.32 6.20 2.35
N GLU A 162 -7.41 5.45 2.40
CA GLU A 162 -8.33 5.30 1.28
C GLU A 162 -8.93 6.63 0.82
N GLU A 163 -9.29 7.51 1.75
CA GLU A 163 -9.78 8.86 1.44
C GLU A 163 -8.69 9.75 0.81
N PHE A 164 -7.42 9.57 1.19
CA PHE A 164 -6.30 10.24 0.54
C PHE A 164 -6.10 9.72 -0.88
N PHE A 165 -6.05 8.39 -1.04
CA PHE A 165 -5.95 7.73 -2.34
C PHE A 165 -7.05 8.20 -3.29
N ASP A 166 -8.31 8.17 -2.86
CA ASP A 166 -9.46 8.57 -3.70
C ASP A 166 -9.35 10.03 -4.15
N LYS A 167 -8.86 10.94 -3.31
CA LYS A 167 -8.65 12.34 -3.66
C LYS A 167 -7.59 12.49 -4.76
N CYS A 168 -6.48 11.76 -4.65
CA CYS A 168 -5.42 11.84 -5.64
C CYS A 168 -5.84 11.30 -7.02
N PHE A 169 -6.70 10.26 -7.03
CA PHE A 169 -7.24 9.68 -8.26
C PHE A 169 -8.55 10.35 -8.73
N ALA A 170 -9.03 11.38 -8.03
CA ALA A 170 -10.21 12.14 -8.44
C ALA A 170 -9.89 13.08 -9.62
N GLY A 171 -10.36 12.70 -10.81
CA GLY A 171 -10.93 13.56 -11.85
C GLY A 171 -10.06 14.58 -12.59
N ASN A 172 -9.22 15.39 -11.94
CA ASN A 172 -8.63 16.60 -12.56
C ASN A 172 -7.19 16.95 -12.12
N SER A 173 -6.53 16.12 -11.29
CA SER A 173 -5.15 16.40 -10.89
C SER A 173 -4.21 16.18 -12.09
N ILE A 174 -3.59 17.28 -12.52
CA ILE A 174 -2.36 17.30 -13.30
C ILE A 174 -1.27 16.67 -12.42
N ILE A 175 -0.34 15.95 -13.03
CA ILE A 175 0.89 15.39 -12.47
C ILE A 175 1.40 16.24 -11.29
N THR A 176 1.09 15.81 -10.07
CA THR A 176 1.59 16.38 -8.83
C THR A 176 2.03 15.25 -7.91
N THR A 177 3.17 15.44 -7.25
CA THR A 177 3.53 14.65 -6.09
C THR A 177 2.63 15.12 -4.94
N GLU A 178 1.82 14.21 -4.42
CA GLU A 178 0.97 14.46 -3.26
C GLU A 178 1.54 13.72 -2.05
N GLU A 179 1.59 14.38 -0.91
CA GLU A 179 2.13 13.82 0.32
C GLU A 179 1.13 13.93 1.46
N LYS A 180 1.03 12.88 2.28
CA LYS A 180 0.23 12.92 3.51
C LYS A 180 0.84 12.05 4.59
N GLU A 181 0.91 12.59 5.80
CA GLU A 181 1.21 11.81 6.99
C GLU A 181 -0.07 11.15 7.53
N ILE A 182 -0.03 9.84 7.73
CA ILE A 182 -1.12 9.04 8.29
C ILE A 182 -0.50 8.04 9.26
N GLY A 183 -0.87 8.11 10.54
CA GLY A 183 -0.19 7.32 11.56
C GLY A 183 1.28 7.70 11.66
N ASP A 184 2.16 6.69 11.66
CA ASP A 184 3.62 6.85 11.68
C ASP A 184 4.24 6.87 10.26
N LEU A 185 3.40 6.86 9.22
CA LEU A 185 3.83 6.84 7.82
C LEU A 185 3.68 8.21 7.14
N LYS A 186 4.65 8.53 6.28
CA LYS A 186 4.50 9.49 5.19
C LYS A 186 4.21 8.71 3.92
N ILE A 187 3.09 9.05 3.32
CA ILE A 187 2.60 8.44 2.09
C ILE A 187 2.79 9.47 0.98
N THR A 188 3.62 9.12 0.00
CA THR A 188 3.89 9.95 -1.17
C THR A 188 3.32 9.26 -2.39
N LEU A 189 2.38 9.92 -3.08
CA LEU A 189 1.93 9.51 -4.41
C LEU A 189 2.66 10.36 -5.43
N GLU A 190 3.50 9.75 -6.25
CA GLU A 190 4.20 10.40 -7.34
C GLU A 190 3.41 10.20 -8.64
N SER A 191 2.83 11.28 -9.15
CA SER A 191 2.29 11.35 -10.53
C SER A 191 1.26 10.28 -10.90
N ARG A 192 0.64 9.62 -9.91
CA ARG A 192 -0.22 8.43 -10.08
C ARG A 192 0.51 7.20 -10.65
N GLU A 193 1.83 7.18 -10.65
CA GLU A 193 2.65 6.07 -11.14
C GLU A 193 3.20 5.22 -9.98
N LYS A 194 3.42 5.86 -8.83
CA LYS A 194 4.03 5.22 -7.67
C LYS A 194 3.39 5.70 -6.37
N ILE A 195 3.13 4.77 -5.46
CA ILE A 195 2.95 5.08 -4.03
C ILE A 195 4.18 4.61 -3.26
N GLU A 196 4.79 5.53 -2.55
CA GLU A 196 5.86 5.27 -1.61
C GLU A 196 5.36 5.47 -0.18
N MET A 197 5.65 4.51 0.69
CA MET A 197 5.36 4.58 2.12
C MET A 197 6.69 4.57 2.88
N THR A 198 7.08 5.76 3.34
CA THR A 198 8.25 5.95 4.17
C THR A 198 7.84 6.17 5.62
N PHE A 199 8.68 5.71 6.53
CA PHE A 199 8.53 6.09 7.92
C PHE A 199 8.91 7.56 8.11
N VAL A 200 8.11 8.31 8.87
CA VAL A 200 8.52 9.63 9.36
C VAL A 200 9.14 9.47 10.74
N PRO A 201 10.41 9.84 10.95
CA PRO A 201 10.99 9.93 12.28
C PRO A 201 10.23 10.94 13.13
N LYS A 202 9.24 10.45 13.86
CA LYS A 202 8.65 11.22 14.95
C LYS A 202 9.69 11.26 16.04
N THR A 203 10.33 12.40 16.21
CA THR A 203 11.10 12.69 17.43
C THR A 203 10.22 12.29 18.61
N GLN A 204 10.58 11.20 19.30
CA GLN A 204 9.92 10.84 20.54
C GLN A 204 10.08 12.06 21.45
N LYS A 205 8.98 12.73 21.78
CA LYS A 205 8.98 13.61 22.93
C LYS A 205 9.25 12.69 24.12
N LEU A 206 10.49 12.72 24.61
CA LEU A 206 10.86 12.15 25.90
C LEU A 206 9.80 12.63 26.90
N LYS A 207 8.99 11.70 27.41
CA LYS A 207 8.09 11.95 28.53
C LYS A 207 8.87 11.87 29.83
#